data_AF-A0A3P3XMG1-F1
#
_entry.id   AF-A0A3P3XMG1-F1
#
_cell.length_a   1.000
_cell.length_b   1.000
_cell.length_c   1.000
_cell.angle_alpha   90.00
_cell.angle_beta   90.00
_cell.angle_gamma   90.00
#
_symmetry.space_group_name_H-M   'P 1'
#
loop_
_entity.id
_entity.type
_entity.pdbx_description
1 polymer ?
#
loop_
_entity_poly.entity_id
_entity_poly.type
_entity_poly.pdbx_seq_one_letter_code
_entity_poly.pdbx_strand_id
1 'polypeptide(L)'
;MLRGFDSFEHELIERLKARGTGRFSCWPEFERRLDAELGQLTGLLFELYGDRPDFAYWVENLVYGAFEAFKARPRWLKARDHALPPESGWYLAQDVVGAVCYVDRWAGNFRGIAERLPYLKELGIKYLHLMPFFKSPDSENDGGYAVSSYRETNPALGSMAELSALARLLAGEDISLVADFVFNHTSDEHDWALAAKSGSAAHRDFYLTFPDFREPEEYSRTLRDIFPESRRGSFTWNEEMKRWVWTTFHSYQWDLNYRNPAVFNAMAGEMLALANHGVAALRLDAVAFIWKEKGTPCENLP
;
A
#
# COMPACT_ATOMS: atom_id res chain seq x y z
N MET A 1 -28.56 21.57 11.00
CA MET A 1 -27.35 21.23 10.21
C MET A 1 -26.47 20.25 11.01
N LEU A 2 -27.10 19.20 11.55
CA LEU A 2 -26.53 18.12 12.38
C LEU A 2 -27.30 16.81 12.05
N ARG A 3 -27.64 16.60 10.77
CA ARG A 3 -27.79 15.22 10.27
C ARG A 3 -26.37 14.79 9.95
N GLY A 4 -25.62 14.60 11.04
CA GLY A 4 -24.15 14.52 11.06
C GLY A 4 -23.67 13.15 10.59
N PHE A 5 -22.35 13.01 10.59
CA PHE A 5 -21.61 11.79 10.24
C PHE A 5 -22.26 10.48 10.70
N ASP A 6 -22.80 10.45 11.92
CA ASP A 6 -23.51 9.29 12.49
C ASP A 6 -24.64 8.75 11.59
N SER A 7 -25.38 9.64 10.92
CA SER A 7 -26.44 9.25 9.97
C SER A 7 -25.85 8.59 8.73
N PHE A 8 -24.73 9.12 8.22
CA PHE A 8 -24.03 8.57 7.06
C PHE A 8 -23.45 7.18 7.37
N GLU A 9 -22.84 7.03 8.55
CA GLU A 9 -22.23 5.77 9.00
C GLU A 9 -23.27 4.67 9.20
N HIS A 10 -24.39 5.00 9.84
CA HIS A 10 -25.50 4.05 9.98
C HIS A 10 -26.06 3.63 8.62
N GLU A 11 -26.30 4.58 7.71
CA GLU A 11 -26.76 4.26 6.36
C GLU A 11 -25.75 3.44 5.56
N LEU A 12 -24.45 3.66 5.75
CA LEU A 12 -23.40 2.88 5.10
C LEU A 12 -23.48 1.40 5.50
N ILE A 13 -23.63 1.10 6.79
CA ILE A 13 -23.79 -0.27 7.29
C ILE A 13 -25.04 -0.93 6.69
N GLU A 14 -26.16 -0.21 6.66
CA GLU A 14 -27.41 -0.74 6.07
C GLU A 14 -27.28 -0.97 4.56
N ARG A 15 -26.58 -0.09 3.82
CA ARG A 15 -26.26 -0.31 2.40
C ARG A 15 -25.40 -1.56 2.19
N LEU A 16 -24.40 -1.80 3.04
CA LEU A 16 -23.59 -3.03 2.98
C LEU A 16 -24.47 -4.27 3.23
N LYS A 17 -25.31 -4.27 4.25
CA LYS A 17 -26.26 -5.37 4.52
C LYS A 17 -27.20 -5.61 3.35
N ALA A 18 -27.70 -4.56 2.71
CA ALA A 18 -28.53 -4.65 1.51
C ALA A 18 -27.80 -5.29 0.31
N ARG A 19 -26.47 -5.14 0.22
CA ARG A 19 -25.61 -5.87 -0.74
C ARG A 19 -25.39 -7.34 -0.37
N GLY A 20 -25.98 -7.82 0.73
CA GLY A 20 -25.94 -9.22 1.16
C GLY A 20 -24.76 -9.59 2.06
N THR A 21 -23.95 -8.62 2.50
CA THR A 21 -22.81 -8.89 3.39
C THR A 21 -23.25 -9.53 4.71
N GLY A 22 -24.42 -9.15 5.23
CA GLY A 22 -25.01 -9.70 6.46
C GLY A 22 -25.31 -11.20 6.45
N ARG A 23 -25.29 -11.85 5.28
CA ARG A 23 -25.54 -13.30 5.14
C ARG A 23 -24.31 -14.16 5.45
N PHE A 24 -23.12 -13.56 5.53
CA PHE A 24 -21.88 -14.30 5.74
C PHE A 24 -21.60 -14.48 7.23
N SER A 25 -21.15 -15.67 7.63
CA SER A 25 -20.89 -16.01 9.04
C SER A 25 -19.81 -15.13 9.69
N CYS A 26 -18.93 -14.51 8.90
CA CYS A 26 -17.92 -13.57 9.38
C CYS A 26 -18.43 -12.13 9.55
N TRP A 27 -19.64 -11.82 9.09
CA TRP A 27 -20.18 -10.45 9.15
C TRP A 27 -20.26 -9.88 10.57
N PRO A 28 -20.77 -10.61 11.60
CA PRO A 28 -20.88 -10.02 12.94
C PRO A 28 -19.54 -9.54 13.52
N GLU A 29 -18.46 -10.26 13.20
CA GLU A 29 -17.12 -9.86 13.62
C GLU A 29 -16.63 -8.63 12.83
N PHE A 30 -16.86 -8.62 11.52
CA PHE A 30 -16.50 -7.48 10.68
C PHE A 30 -17.25 -6.21 11.09
N GLU A 31 -18.58 -6.30 11.27
CA GLU A 31 -19.45 -5.20 11.71
C GLU A 31 -18.97 -4.64 13.05
N ARG A 32 -18.68 -5.50 14.04
CA ARG A 32 -18.16 -5.03 15.33
C ARG A 32 -16.83 -4.26 15.21
N ARG A 33 -15.91 -4.70 14.33
CA ARG A 33 -14.65 -3.98 14.09
C ARG A 33 -14.90 -2.69 13.31
N LEU A 34 -15.79 -2.73 12.32
CA LEU A 34 -16.18 -1.56 11.55
C LEU A 34 -16.79 -0.50 12.48
N ASP A 35 -17.74 -0.85 13.34
CA ASP A 35 -18.36 0.07 14.30
C ASP A 35 -17.34 0.77 15.22
N ALA A 36 -16.25 0.07 15.58
CA ALA A 36 -15.20 0.63 16.42
C ALA A 36 -14.31 1.64 15.67
N GLU A 37 -14.07 1.42 14.37
CA GLU A 37 -13.07 2.16 13.58
C GLU A 37 -13.70 3.16 12.59
N LEU A 38 -14.99 3.00 12.27
CA LEU A 38 -15.63 3.70 11.16
C LEU A 38 -15.58 5.21 11.35
N GLY A 39 -15.87 5.72 12.55
CA GLY A 39 -15.83 7.16 12.85
C GLY A 39 -14.44 7.78 12.65
N GLN A 40 -13.38 7.07 13.01
CA GLN A 40 -12.01 7.55 12.77
C GLN A 40 -11.69 7.51 11.28
N LEU A 41 -12.00 6.40 10.60
CA LEU A 41 -11.74 6.22 9.18
C LEU A 41 -12.46 7.28 8.32
N THR A 42 -13.75 7.46 8.55
CA THR A 42 -14.57 8.41 7.81
C THR A 42 -14.13 9.85 8.11
N GLY A 43 -13.79 10.16 9.37
CA GLY A 43 -13.27 11.47 9.76
C GLY A 43 -11.99 11.85 9.03
N LEU A 44 -10.99 10.95 9.03
CA LEU A 44 -9.73 11.15 8.30
C LEU A 44 -9.95 11.31 6.79
N LEU A 45 -10.82 10.49 6.19
CA LEU A 45 -11.13 10.60 4.76
C LEU A 45 -11.89 11.89 4.43
N PHE A 46 -12.69 12.41 5.36
CA PHE A 46 -13.43 13.65 5.17
C PHE A 46 -12.51 14.87 5.16
N GLU A 47 -11.47 14.88 5.98
CA GLU A 47 -10.45 15.93 5.95
C GLU A 47 -9.78 16.03 4.58
N LEU A 48 -9.58 14.89 3.89
CA LEU A 48 -8.93 14.84 2.58
C LEU A 48 -9.90 15.06 1.41
N TYR A 49 -11.12 14.54 1.51
CA TYR A 49 -12.03 14.36 0.36
C TYR A 49 -13.47 14.86 0.61
N GLY A 50 -13.75 15.45 1.76
CA GLY A 50 -15.12 15.79 2.20
C GLY A 50 -15.87 16.77 1.29
N ASP A 51 -15.14 17.63 0.57
CA ASP A 51 -15.71 18.57 -0.40
C ASP A 51 -16.11 17.91 -1.73
N ARG A 52 -15.80 16.62 -1.92
CA ARG A 52 -16.11 15.92 -3.17
C ARG A 52 -17.56 15.42 -3.20
N PRO A 53 -18.28 15.60 -4.31
CA PRO A 53 -19.66 15.10 -4.45
C PRO A 53 -19.76 13.57 -4.46
N ASP A 54 -18.66 12.86 -4.75
CA ASP A 54 -18.55 11.41 -4.79
C ASP A 54 -17.94 10.79 -3.51
N PHE A 55 -17.75 11.57 -2.44
CA PHE A 55 -17.15 11.12 -1.18
C PHE A 55 -17.79 9.82 -0.64
N ALA A 56 -19.12 9.83 -0.51
CA ALA A 56 -19.89 8.69 0.02
C ALA A 56 -19.68 7.40 -0.80
N TYR A 57 -19.54 7.52 -2.12
CA TYR A 57 -19.30 6.39 -3.02
C TYR A 57 -17.94 5.76 -2.76
N TRP A 58 -16.89 6.57 -2.59
CA TRP A 58 -15.53 6.07 -2.36
C TRP A 58 -15.38 5.41 -1.00
N VAL A 59 -15.98 5.99 0.05
CA VAL A 59 -16.02 5.36 1.39
C VAL A 59 -16.77 4.02 1.33
N GLU A 60 -17.92 3.95 0.67
CA GLU A 60 -18.68 2.70 0.56
C GLU A 60 -17.90 1.61 -0.18
N ASN A 61 -17.22 1.95 -1.27
CA ASN A 61 -16.37 1.00 -1.99
C ASN A 61 -15.16 0.55 -1.19
N LEU A 62 -14.56 1.45 -0.41
CA LEU A 62 -13.45 1.10 0.48
C LEU A 62 -13.88 0.07 1.52
N VAL A 63 -14.98 0.35 2.24
CA VAL A 63 -15.48 -0.54 3.29
C VAL A 63 -15.97 -1.87 2.71
N TYR A 64 -16.63 -1.84 1.55
CA TYR A 64 -17.01 -3.06 0.85
C TYR A 64 -15.79 -3.89 0.42
N GLY A 65 -14.73 -3.25 -0.09
CA GLY A 65 -13.46 -3.91 -0.42
C GLY A 65 -12.79 -4.52 0.82
N ALA A 66 -12.80 -3.81 1.95
CA ALA A 66 -12.32 -4.33 3.23
C ALA A 66 -13.12 -5.54 3.71
N PHE A 67 -14.44 -5.55 3.54
CA PHE A 67 -15.28 -6.70 3.83
C PHE A 67 -14.91 -7.91 2.96
N GLU A 68 -14.76 -7.72 1.64
CA GLU A 68 -14.37 -8.80 0.73
C GLU A 68 -12.99 -9.37 1.09
N ALA A 69 -12.03 -8.52 1.44
CA ALA A 69 -10.72 -8.95 1.94
C ALA A 69 -10.83 -9.71 3.27
N PHE A 70 -11.62 -9.23 4.22
CA PHE A 70 -11.83 -9.89 5.51
C PHE A 70 -12.56 -11.24 5.36
N LYS A 71 -13.50 -11.33 4.42
CA LYS A 71 -14.18 -12.58 4.06
C LYS A 71 -13.18 -13.59 3.48
N ALA A 72 -12.28 -13.14 2.60
CA ALA A 72 -11.25 -13.97 1.98
C ALA A 72 -10.08 -14.33 2.92
N ARG A 73 -9.93 -13.62 4.05
CA ARG A 73 -8.82 -13.79 4.99
C ARG A 73 -8.73 -15.24 5.52
N PRO A 74 -7.59 -15.93 5.34
CA PRO A 74 -7.39 -17.31 5.82
C PRO A 74 -7.67 -17.48 7.32
N ARG A 75 -8.21 -18.65 7.70
CA ARG A 75 -8.55 -18.95 9.11
C ARG A 75 -7.38 -18.77 10.08
N TRP A 76 -6.17 -19.17 9.69
CA TRP A 76 -4.98 -19.04 10.53
C TRP A 76 -4.60 -17.57 10.76
N LEU A 77 -4.86 -16.70 9.77
CA LEU A 77 -4.66 -15.25 9.90
C LEU A 77 -5.74 -14.61 10.77
N LYS A 78 -7.00 -15.06 10.68
CA LYS A 78 -8.03 -14.62 11.65
C LYS A 78 -7.68 -15.04 13.07
N ALA A 79 -7.19 -16.27 13.26
CA ALA A 79 -6.69 -16.71 14.56
C ALA A 79 -5.52 -15.84 15.07
N ARG A 80 -4.61 -15.44 14.17
CA ARG A 80 -3.55 -14.48 14.48
C ARG A 80 -4.12 -13.11 14.87
N ASP A 81 -5.12 -12.59 14.15
CA ASP A 81 -5.75 -11.30 14.49
C ASP A 81 -6.32 -11.31 15.91
N HIS A 82 -6.87 -12.45 16.36
CA HIS A 82 -7.36 -12.63 17.73
C HIS A 82 -6.24 -12.79 18.76
N ALA A 83 -5.15 -13.45 18.41
CA ALA A 83 -4.03 -13.74 19.31
C ALA A 83 -3.10 -12.53 19.51
N LEU A 84 -2.88 -11.76 18.45
CA LEU A 84 -1.96 -10.61 18.41
C LEU A 84 -2.68 -9.36 17.86
N PRO A 85 -3.76 -8.91 18.51
CA PRO A 85 -4.43 -7.68 18.09
C PRO A 85 -3.50 -6.47 18.33
N PRO A 86 -3.61 -5.36 17.59
CA PRO A 86 -2.74 -4.19 17.76
C PRO A 86 -2.66 -3.70 19.21
N GLU A 87 -3.77 -3.74 19.94
CA GLU A 87 -3.92 -3.32 21.33
C GLU A 87 -3.12 -4.18 22.32
N SER A 88 -2.67 -5.38 21.91
CA SER A 88 -1.79 -6.22 22.73
C SER A 88 -0.39 -5.62 22.89
N GLY A 89 0.02 -4.68 22.02
CA GLY A 89 1.35 -4.09 22.03
C GLY A 89 2.46 -5.11 21.79
N TRP A 90 2.17 -6.23 21.10
CA TRP A 90 3.15 -7.30 20.86
C TRP A 90 4.46 -6.80 20.24
N TYR A 91 4.39 -5.76 19.40
CA TYR A 91 5.53 -5.12 18.76
C TYR A 91 6.38 -4.24 19.69
N LEU A 92 5.94 -3.99 20.92
CA LEU A 92 6.67 -3.26 21.97
C LEU A 92 7.41 -4.19 22.95
N ALA A 93 7.23 -5.50 22.82
CA ALA A 93 7.87 -6.45 23.72
C ALA A 93 9.40 -6.45 23.54
N GLN A 94 10.12 -6.52 24.66
CA GLN A 94 11.59 -6.35 24.69
C GLN A 94 12.35 -7.47 23.98
N ASP A 95 11.72 -8.63 23.80
CA ASP A 95 12.28 -9.79 23.10
C ASP A 95 11.97 -9.77 21.58
N VAL A 96 11.31 -8.73 21.08
CA VAL A 96 11.11 -8.54 19.63
C VAL A 96 12.38 -7.95 19.03
N VAL A 97 13.22 -8.84 18.51
CA VAL A 97 14.40 -8.47 17.72
C VAL A 97 14.10 -8.59 16.23
N GLY A 98 14.38 -7.51 15.50
CA GLY A 98 14.20 -7.41 14.06
C GLY A 98 15.46 -7.74 13.26
N ALA A 99 15.28 -8.38 12.10
CA ALA A 99 16.28 -8.51 11.05
C ALA A 99 15.72 -8.00 9.72
N VAL A 100 16.61 -7.52 8.85
CA VAL A 100 16.28 -7.09 7.49
C VAL A 100 17.21 -7.75 6.50
N CYS A 101 16.70 -8.22 5.36
CA CYS A 101 17.53 -8.79 4.30
C CYS A 101 16.91 -8.66 2.91
N TYR A 102 17.77 -8.63 1.90
CA TYR A 102 17.41 -8.93 0.52
C TYR A 102 17.34 -10.44 0.32
N VAL A 103 16.22 -10.94 -0.20
CA VAL A 103 15.96 -12.38 -0.35
C VAL A 103 16.99 -13.03 -1.27
N ASP A 104 17.24 -12.45 -2.43
CA ASP A 104 18.22 -12.91 -3.42
C ASP A 104 19.64 -12.95 -2.83
N ARG A 105 20.04 -11.88 -2.13
CA ARG A 105 21.41 -11.74 -1.61
C ARG A 105 21.71 -12.67 -0.45
N TRP A 106 20.74 -12.87 0.44
CA TRP A 106 20.96 -13.64 1.66
C TRP A 106 20.62 -15.12 1.49
N ALA A 107 19.59 -15.43 0.71
CA ALA A 107 19.05 -16.78 0.63
C ALA A 107 18.65 -17.23 -0.79
N GLY A 108 18.86 -16.41 -1.82
CA GLY A 108 18.50 -16.70 -3.21
C GLY A 108 17.00 -16.54 -3.51
N ASN A 109 16.13 -17.18 -2.73
CA ASN A 109 14.66 -17.17 -2.95
C ASN A 109 13.90 -17.45 -1.64
N PHE A 110 12.56 -17.43 -1.68
CA PHE A 110 11.72 -17.66 -0.50
C PHE A 110 11.95 -19.03 0.15
N ARG A 111 12.23 -20.07 -0.65
CA ARG A 111 12.60 -21.39 -0.11
C ARG A 111 13.92 -21.34 0.64
N GLY A 112 14.90 -20.60 0.13
CA GLY A 112 16.14 -20.38 0.85
C GLY A 112 15.92 -19.67 2.19
N ILE A 113 15.01 -18.69 2.27
CA ILE A 113 14.65 -18.08 3.57
C ILE A 113 14.13 -19.15 4.53
N ALA A 114 13.23 -20.02 4.06
CA ALA A 114 12.70 -21.13 4.86
C ALA A 114 13.81 -22.09 5.34
N GLU A 115 14.81 -22.39 4.50
CA GLU A 115 15.96 -23.22 4.86
C GLU A 115 16.88 -22.55 5.91
N ARG A 116 16.86 -21.21 6.01
CA ARG A 116 17.61 -20.44 7.02
C ARG A 116 16.85 -20.21 8.32
N LEU A 117 15.60 -20.67 8.44
CA LEU A 117 14.80 -20.53 9.65
C LEU A 117 15.49 -21.00 10.94
N PRO A 118 16.26 -22.13 10.97
CA PRO A 118 17.01 -22.51 12.16
C PRO A 118 17.99 -21.42 12.64
N TYR A 119 18.64 -20.72 11.71
CA TYR A 119 19.58 -19.64 12.04
C TYR A 119 18.86 -18.39 12.56
N LEU A 120 17.72 -18.02 11.97
CA LEU A 120 16.90 -16.90 12.47
C LEU A 120 16.42 -17.16 13.90
N LYS A 121 16.05 -18.40 14.20
CA LYS A 121 15.67 -18.83 15.56
C LYS A 121 16.83 -18.80 16.54
N GLU A 122 18.01 -19.27 16.11
CA GLU A 122 19.23 -19.22 16.94
C GLU A 122 19.59 -17.78 17.33
N LEU A 123 19.42 -16.83 16.41
CA LEU A 123 19.60 -15.41 16.67
C LEU A 123 18.48 -14.77 17.52
N GLY A 124 17.36 -15.46 17.74
CA GLY A 124 16.20 -14.91 18.46
C GLY A 124 15.39 -13.89 17.66
N ILE A 125 15.43 -13.94 16.32
CA ILE A 125 14.66 -13.02 15.47
C ILE A 125 13.17 -13.33 15.58
N LYS A 126 12.36 -12.30 15.85
CA LYS A 126 10.88 -12.36 15.87
C LYS A 126 10.21 -11.46 14.83
N TYR A 127 11.00 -10.65 14.12
CA TYR A 127 10.53 -9.72 13.10
C TYR A 127 11.49 -9.77 11.91
N LEU A 128 11.01 -10.20 10.74
CA LEU A 128 11.83 -10.34 9.55
C LEU A 128 11.31 -9.46 8.43
N HIS A 129 12.03 -8.38 8.14
CA HIS A 129 11.79 -7.50 7.00
C HIS A 129 12.52 -8.04 5.77
N LEU A 130 11.73 -8.43 4.78
CA LEU A 130 12.23 -8.70 3.44
C LEU A 130 12.15 -7.41 2.63
N MET A 131 13.30 -6.98 2.10
CA MET A 131 13.38 -5.89 1.11
C MET A 131 12.47 -6.17 -0.10
N PRO A 132 12.13 -5.16 -0.93
CA PRO A 132 11.08 -5.29 -1.93
C PRO A 132 11.21 -6.55 -2.79
N PHE A 133 10.15 -7.36 -2.79
CA PHE A 133 10.10 -8.67 -3.46
C PHE A 133 9.11 -8.70 -4.63
N PHE A 134 8.44 -7.59 -4.91
CA PHE A 134 7.48 -7.48 -6.00
C PHE A 134 8.15 -7.56 -7.36
N LYS A 135 7.35 -7.85 -8.38
CA LYS A 135 7.76 -7.65 -9.77
C LYS A 135 8.10 -6.19 -9.99
N SER A 136 9.23 -5.95 -10.63
CA SER A 136 9.81 -4.65 -10.95
C SER A 136 10.54 -4.74 -12.29
N PRO A 137 10.91 -3.61 -12.93
CA PRO A 137 11.64 -3.63 -14.18
C PRO A 137 12.95 -4.43 -14.08
N ASP A 138 13.35 -5.12 -15.16
CA ASP A 138 14.54 -5.99 -15.14
C ASP A 138 15.86 -5.20 -15.05
N SER A 139 15.87 -3.95 -15.50
CA SER A 139 17.08 -3.11 -15.59
C SER A 139 17.24 -2.18 -14.38
N GLU A 140 16.68 -0.98 -14.45
CA GLU A 140 16.71 0.00 -13.37
C GLU A 140 15.41 -0.08 -12.58
N ASN A 141 15.50 -0.53 -11.32
CA ASN A 141 14.34 -0.74 -10.45
C ASN A 141 14.53 -0.20 -9.04
N ASP A 142 15.61 0.55 -8.79
CA ASP A 142 15.93 1.08 -7.46
C ASP A 142 15.93 -0.03 -6.38
N GLY A 143 16.56 -1.17 -6.66
CA GLY A 143 16.60 -2.29 -5.73
C GLY A 143 15.22 -2.89 -5.41
N GLY A 144 14.29 -2.82 -6.36
CA GLY A 144 12.93 -3.33 -6.26
C GLY A 144 11.88 -2.30 -5.80
N TYR A 145 12.25 -1.06 -5.50
CA TYR A 145 11.31 0.01 -5.12
C TYR A 145 10.49 0.54 -6.31
N ALA A 146 10.90 0.30 -7.56
CA ALA A 146 10.06 0.55 -8.72
C ALA A 146 9.10 -0.62 -8.99
N VAL A 147 7.95 -0.67 -8.32
CA VAL A 147 7.01 -1.81 -8.40
C VAL A 147 6.21 -1.81 -9.71
N SER A 148 6.25 -2.91 -10.47
CA SER A 148 5.44 -3.14 -11.68
C SER A 148 4.18 -3.95 -11.41
N SER A 149 4.12 -4.71 -10.31
CA SER A 149 2.89 -5.34 -9.85
C SER A 149 2.95 -5.64 -8.36
N TYR A 150 1.96 -5.18 -7.61
CA TYR A 150 1.77 -5.53 -6.21
C TYR A 150 1.16 -6.93 -6.02
N ARG A 151 0.73 -7.58 -7.09
CA ARG A 151 0.09 -8.92 -7.09
C ARG A 151 1.02 -10.04 -7.54
N GLU A 152 2.19 -9.69 -8.05
CA GLU A 152 3.21 -10.63 -8.49
C GLU A 152 4.51 -10.34 -7.75
N THR A 153 5.17 -11.38 -7.28
CA THR A 153 6.55 -11.33 -6.81
C THR A 153 7.52 -11.36 -7.99
N ASN A 154 8.77 -10.93 -7.78
CA ASN A 154 9.83 -11.15 -8.75
C ASN A 154 9.97 -12.68 -8.97
N PRO A 155 9.81 -13.18 -10.20
CA PRO A 155 9.81 -14.62 -10.48
C PRO A 155 11.08 -15.34 -10.02
N ALA A 156 12.23 -14.65 -9.95
CA ALA A 156 13.48 -15.22 -9.46
C ALA A 156 13.43 -15.55 -7.95
N LEU A 157 12.58 -14.87 -7.18
CA LEU A 157 12.43 -15.07 -5.74
C LEU A 157 11.39 -16.16 -5.40
N GLY A 158 10.50 -16.48 -6.33
CA GLY A 158 9.37 -17.39 -6.15
C GLY A 158 8.03 -16.69 -6.33
N SER A 159 6.93 -17.42 -6.19
CA SER A 159 5.55 -16.97 -6.37
C SER A 159 4.93 -16.35 -5.11
N MET A 160 3.81 -15.62 -5.26
CA MET A 160 2.99 -15.16 -4.13
C MET A 160 2.47 -16.29 -3.23
N ALA A 161 2.26 -17.49 -3.79
CA ALA A 161 1.90 -18.66 -3.02
C ALA A 161 3.06 -19.13 -2.13
N GLU A 162 4.29 -19.09 -2.64
CA GLU A 162 5.50 -19.40 -1.86
C GLU A 162 5.76 -18.34 -0.79
N LEU A 163 5.54 -17.05 -1.07
CA LEU A 163 5.58 -15.99 -0.06
C LEU A 163 4.58 -16.27 1.07
N SER A 164 3.34 -16.65 0.73
CA SER A 164 2.31 -16.96 1.72
C SER A 164 2.63 -18.21 2.54
N ALA A 165 3.22 -19.23 1.90
CA ALA A 165 3.71 -20.42 2.60
C ALA A 165 4.85 -20.06 3.57
N LEU A 166 5.78 -19.20 3.15
CA LEU A 166 6.85 -18.67 3.99
C LEU A 166 6.29 -17.88 5.18
N ALA A 167 5.33 -16.98 4.94
CA ALA A 167 4.68 -16.19 6.00
C ALA A 167 4.05 -17.09 7.06
N ARG A 168 3.37 -18.17 6.64
CA ARG A 168 2.79 -19.14 7.55
C ARG A 168 3.84 -19.93 8.33
N LEU A 169 4.94 -20.32 7.68
CA LEU A 169 6.05 -21.02 8.31
C LEU A 169 6.69 -20.14 9.39
N LEU A 170 7.00 -18.88 9.05
CA LEU A 170 7.57 -17.90 9.98
C LEU A 170 6.64 -17.66 11.17
N ALA A 171 5.34 -17.47 10.92
CA ALA A 171 4.36 -17.28 11.99
C ALA A 171 4.25 -18.49 12.93
N GLY A 172 4.49 -19.71 12.45
CA GLY A 172 4.53 -20.92 13.27
C GLY A 172 5.72 -20.96 14.24
N GLU A 173 6.74 -20.14 14.01
CA GLU A 173 7.94 -20.00 14.83
C GLU A 173 8.02 -18.63 15.54
N ASP A 174 6.88 -17.95 15.70
CA ASP A 174 6.80 -16.61 16.32
C ASP A 174 7.60 -15.52 15.58
N ILE A 175 7.78 -15.67 14.27
CA ILE A 175 8.44 -14.68 13.41
C ILE A 175 7.39 -13.96 12.55
N SER A 176 7.33 -12.64 12.69
CA SER A 176 6.48 -11.76 11.90
C SER A 176 7.15 -11.38 10.59
N LEU A 177 6.54 -11.77 9.46
CA LEU A 177 6.96 -11.35 8.13
C LEU A 177 6.60 -9.88 7.90
N VAL A 178 7.56 -9.10 7.43
CA VAL A 178 7.41 -7.66 7.20
C VAL A 178 7.80 -7.35 5.77
N ALA A 179 7.01 -6.50 5.13
CA ALA A 179 7.22 -6.10 3.74
C ALA A 179 7.23 -4.59 3.60
N ASP A 180 7.92 -4.10 2.57
CA ASP A 180 7.73 -2.75 2.06
C ASP A 180 6.32 -2.59 1.45
N PHE A 181 5.67 -1.49 1.80
CA PHE A 181 4.49 -1.00 1.12
C PHE A 181 4.89 0.28 0.38
N VAL A 182 5.36 0.09 -0.85
CA VAL A 182 5.67 1.19 -1.76
C VAL A 182 4.36 1.77 -2.25
N PHE A 183 3.94 2.86 -1.65
CA PHE A 183 2.60 3.41 -1.88
C PHE A 183 2.62 4.82 -2.44
N ASN A 184 3.74 5.54 -2.35
CA ASN A 184 3.86 6.85 -2.99
C ASN A 184 3.91 6.75 -4.53
N HIS A 185 4.48 5.69 -5.08
CA HIS A 185 4.78 5.61 -6.51
C HIS A 185 4.73 4.17 -7.02
N THR A 186 4.60 4.01 -8.34
CA THR A 186 4.79 2.73 -9.03
C THR A 186 5.95 2.85 -10.02
N SER A 187 6.43 1.74 -10.56
CA SER A 187 7.21 1.80 -11.81
C SER A 187 6.35 2.37 -12.94
N ASP A 188 7.00 2.91 -13.97
CA ASP A 188 6.33 3.32 -15.21
C ASP A 188 5.95 2.13 -16.11
N GLU A 189 6.37 0.92 -15.75
CA GLU A 189 5.93 -0.36 -16.31
C GLU A 189 4.78 -1.01 -15.52
N HIS A 190 4.26 -0.36 -14.48
CA HIS A 190 3.11 -0.85 -13.73
C HIS A 190 1.84 -0.85 -14.60
N ASP A 191 0.94 -1.82 -14.41
CA ASP A 191 -0.30 -1.94 -15.21
C ASP A 191 -1.10 -0.64 -15.28
N TRP A 192 -1.16 0.11 -14.17
CA TRP A 192 -1.78 1.44 -14.13
C TRP A 192 -1.05 2.48 -15.00
N ALA A 193 0.28 2.52 -14.97
CA ALA A 193 1.07 3.42 -15.80
C ALA A 193 0.96 3.03 -17.29
N LEU A 194 1.00 1.73 -17.62
CA LEU A 194 0.79 1.24 -18.97
C LEU A 194 -0.61 1.56 -19.50
N ALA A 195 -1.65 1.44 -18.66
CA ALA A 195 -3.00 1.84 -19.01
C ALA A 195 -3.12 3.36 -19.23
N ALA A 196 -2.42 4.17 -18.42
CA ALA A 196 -2.33 5.62 -18.61
C ALA A 196 -1.65 5.99 -19.94
N LYS A 197 -0.51 5.34 -20.26
CA LYS A 197 0.23 5.47 -21.52
C LYS A 197 -0.64 5.07 -22.72
N SER A 198 -1.46 4.03 -22.57
CA SER A 198 -2.40 3.55 -23.58
C SER A 198 -3.67 4.40 -23.73
N GLY A 199 -3.76 5.54 -23.03
CA GLY A 199 -4.84 6.53 -23.20
C GLY A 199 -6.00 6.43 -22.21
N SER A 200 -5.96 5.52 -21.24
CA SER A 200 -7.00 5.43 -20.20
C SER A 200 -7.03 6.71 -19.36
N ALA A 201 -8.13 7.47 -19.45
CA ALA A 201 -8.29 8.70 -18.68
C ALA A 201 -8.31 8.45 -17.16
N ALA A 202 -8.96 7.35 -16.74
CA ALA A 202 -9.03 6.98 -15.33
C ALA A 202 -7.65 6.66 -14.74
N HIS A 203 -6.83 5.86 -15.44
CA HIS A 203 -5.48 5.54 -14.96
C HIS A 203 -4.49 6.68 -15.16
N ARG A 204 -4.70 7.57 -16.13
CA ARG A 204 -3.91 8.81 -16.19
C ARG A 204 -4.13 9.69 -14.95
N ASP A 205 -5.34 9.68 -14.38
CA ASP A 205 -5.65 10.39 -13.13
C ASP A 205 -5.15 9.65 -11.86
N PHE A 206 -4.55 8.46 -12.01
CA PHE A 206 -3.80 7.82 -10.93
C PHE A 206 -2.42 8.45 -10.74
N TYR A 207 -1.96 9.28 -11.67
CA TYR A 207 -0.66 9.95 -11.63
C TYR A 207 -0.83 11.46 -11.83
N LEU A 208 0.13 12.25 -11.34
CA LEU A 208 0.15 13.68 -11.61
C LEU A 208 0.80 13.93 -12.98
N THR A 209 0.00 14.32 -13.97
CA THR A 209 0.49 14.54 -15.35
C THR A 209 0.10 15.89 -15.95
N PHE A 210 1.06 16.58 -16.57
CA PHE A 210 0.92 17.96 -17.02
C PHE A 210 1.14 18.06 -18.54
N PRO A 211 0.29 18.79 -19.28
CA PRO A 211 0.42 18.92 -20.74
C PRO A 211 1.64 19.75 -21.17
N ASP A 212 2.12 20.64 -20.29
CA ASP A 212 3.29 21.48 -20.49
C ASP A 212 4.04 21.67 -19.15
N PHE A 213 5.14 22.41 -19.16
CA PHE A 213 6.01 22.58 -17.99
C PHE A 213 5.66 23.78 -17.10
N ARG A 214 4.57 24.52 -17.36
CA ARG A 214 4.25 25.73 -16.58
C ARG A 214 3.93 25.42 -15.12
N GLU A 215 3.06 24.44 -14.90
CA GLU A 215 2.70 24.01 -13.54
C GLU A 215 3.83 23.25 -12.84
N PRO A 216 4.53 22.30 -13.49
CA PRO A 216 5.76 21.74 -12.95
C PRO A 216 6.79 22.79 -12.50
N GLU A 217 6.99 23.87 -13.27
CA GLU A 217 7.90 24.95 -12.90
C GLU A 217 7.48 25.66 -11.60
N GLU A 218 6.18 25.86 -11.37
CA GLU A 218 5.68 26.44 -10.11
C GLU A 218 5.99 25.54 -8.91
N TYR A 219 5.76 24.23 -9.04
CA TYR A 219 6.11 23.26 -8.00
C TYR A 219 7.62 23.24 -7.74
N SER A 220 8.44 23.16 -8.79
CA SER A 220 9.91 23.06 -8.68
C SER A 220 10.57 24.20 -7.90
N ARG A 221 9.89 25.34 -7.67
CA ARG A 221 10.41 26.44 -6.85
C ARG A 221 10.56 26.08 -5.36
N THR A 222 9.82 25.08 -4.89
CA THR A 222 9.79 24.70 -3.47
C THR A 222 10.17 23.24 -3.21
N LEU A 223 10.26 22.41 -4.26
CA LEU A 223 10.66 21.01 -4.13
C LEU A 223 12.17 20.86 -3.87
N ARG A 224 12.52 19.80 -3.14
CA ARG A 224 13.89 19.36 -2.91
C ARG A 224 14.24 18.22 -3.86
N ASP A 225 15.45 18.25 -4.41
CA ASP A 225 16.02 17.12 -5.14
C ASP A 225 16.39 16.00 -4.16
N ILE A 226 15.78 14.82 -4.32
CA ILE A 226 16.03 13.66 -3.44
C ILE A 226 17.34 12.96 -3.81
N PHE A 227 17.60 12.80 -5.11
CA PHE A 227 18.78 12.12 -5.64
C PHE A 227 19.57 13.05 -6.59
N PRO A 228 20.08 14.20 -6.13
CA PRO A 228 20.68 15.22 -7.01
C PRO A 228 21.91 14.71 -7.79
N GLU A 229 22.57 13.66 -7.30
CA GLU A 229 23.69 12.99 -7.97
C GLU A 229 23.22 12.09 -9.13
N SER A 230 22.04 11.49 -9.01
CA SER A 230 21.43 10.65 -10.06
C SER A 230 20.63 11.50 -11.05
N ARG A 231 19.89 12.50 -10.55
CA ARG A 231 18.97 13.33 -11.32
C ARG A 231 18.58 14.62 -10.58
N ARG A 232 18.40 15.69 -11.34
CA ARG A 232 17.77 16.93 -10.86
C ARG A 232 16.27 17.00 -11.20
N GLY A 233 15.50 17.57 -10.29
CA GLY A 233 14.07 17.83 -10.43
C GLY A 233 13.18 16.59 -10.25
N SER A 234 11.87 16.84 -10.15
CA SER A 234 10.85 15.85 -9.83
C SER A 234 9.86 15.58 -10.96
N PHE A 235 10.21 15.89 -12.21
CA PHE A 235 9.30 15.78 -13.36
C PHE A 235 9.97 15.20 -14.60
N THR A 236 9.38 14.16 -15.20
CA THR A 236 9.87 13.48 -16.40
C THR A 236 8.93 13.72 -17.58
N TRP A 237 9.46 14.07 -18.75
CA TRP A 237 8.65 14.06 -19.97
C TRP A 237 8.44 12.63 -20.46
N ASN A 238 7.18 12.22 -20.63
CA ASN A 238 6.83 10.94 -21.22
C ASN A 238 6.43 11.14 -22.69
N GLU A 239 7.17 10.53 -23.60
CA GLU A 239 6.99 10.70 -25.05
C GLU A 239 5.71 10.07 -25.61
N GLU A 240 5.22 8.99 -25.00
CA GLU A 240 4.00 8.29 -25.44
C GLU A 240 2.75 9.10 -25.08
N MET A 241 2.70 9.61 -23.85
CA MET A 241 1.60 10.42 -23.34
C MET A 241 1.64 11.87 -23.81
N LYS A 242 2.81 12.34 -24.29
CA LYS A 242 3.09 13.77 -24.57
C LYS A 242 2.77 14.67 -23.39
N ARG A 243 3.22 14.25 -22.20
CA ARG A 243 2.97 14.92 -20.92
C ARG A 243 4.18 14.81 -20.01
N TRP A 244 4.35 15.79 -19.14
CA TRP A 244 5.20 15.67 -17.97
C TRP A 244 4.51 14.82 -16.92
N VAL A 245 5.27 13.99 -16.21
CA VAL A 245 4.81 13.13 -15.12
C VAL A 245 5.62 13.45 -13.87
N TRP A 246 4.95 13.52 -12.72
CA TRP A 246 5.62 13.67 -11.43
C TRP A 246 6.40 12.41 -11.07
N THR A 247 7.70 12.58 -10.83
CA THR A 247 8.65 11.51 -10.51
C THR A 247 9.64 12.04 -9.47
N THR A 248 9.27 12.00 -8.20
CA THR A 248 10.06 12.53 -7.06
C THR A 248 11.44 11.87 -6.96
N PHE A 249 11.50 10.59 -7.31
CA PHE A 249 12.67 9.73 -7.23
C PHE A 249 13.31 9.54 -8.61
N HIS A 250 13.40 8.31 -9.12
CA HIS A 250 13.87 8.05 -10.47
C HIS A 250 12.80 8.32 -11.53
N SER A 251 13.19 8.51 -12.80
CA SER A 251 12.26 8.77 -13.92
C SER A 251 11.28 7.64 -14.20
N TYR A 252 11.65 6.42 -13.82
CA TYR A 252 10.81 5.24 -13.90
C TYR A 252 9.94 5.04 -12.65
N GLN A 253 9.97 5.94 -11.66
CA GLN A 253 9.11 5.89 -10.46
C GLN A 253 8.08 7.03 -10.52
N TRP A 254 6.85 6.69 -10.88
CA TRP A 254 5.76 7.67 -11.08
C TRP A 254 4.93 7.83 -9.82
N ASP A 255 4.89 9.05 -9.29
CA ASP A 255 4.14 9.37 -8.08
C ASP A 255 2.63 9.22 -8.32
N LEU A 256 1.99 8.48 -7.42
CA LEU A 256 0.56 8.28 -7.38
C LEU A 256 -0.17 9.54 -6.91
N ASN A 257 -1.33 9.81 -7.50
CA ASN A 257 -2.14 10.99 -7.24
C ASN A 257 -3.15 10.71 -6.12
N TYR A 258 -2.75 10.86 -4.86
CA TYR A 258 -3.66 10.66 -3.73
C TYR A 258 -4.79 11.69 -3.64
N ARG A 259 -4.79 12.81 -4.39
CA ARG A 259 -5.98 13.68 -4.48
C ARG A 259 -7.17 12.97 -5.15
N ASN A 260 -6.90 11.88 -5.86
CA ASN A 260 -7.91 10.99 -6.41
C ASN A 260 -8.23 9.87 -5.40
N PRO A 261 -9.43 9.83 -4.79
CA PRO A 261 -9.79 8.80 -3.81
C PRO A 261 -9.79 7.37 -4.40
N ALA A 262 -9.84 7.22 -5.72
CA ALA A 262 -9.66 5.92 -6.38
C ALA A 262 -8.28 5.32 -6.12
N VAL A 263 -7.24 6.16 -6.04
CA VAL A 263 -5.85 5.74 -5.74
C VAL A 263 -5.76 5.25 -4.30
N PHE A 264 -6.37 5.97 -3.34
CA PHE A 264 -6.42 5.51 -1.96
C PHE A 264 -7.10 4.12 -1.87
N ASN A 265 -8.26 3.95 -2.50
CA ASN A 265 -8.96 2.67 -2.50
C ASN A 265 -8.16 1.54 -3.18
N ALA A 266 -7.48 1.84 -4.29
CA ALA A 266 -6.64 0.88 -4.98
C ALA A 266 -5.48 0.41 -4.07
N MET A 267 -4.75 1.35 -3.47
CA MET A 267 -3.64 1.03 -2.57
C MET A 267 -4.11 0.36 -1.27
N ALA A 268 -5.26 0.72 -0.71
CA ALA A 268 -5.87 -0.02 0.40
C ALA A 268 -6.19 -1.48 0.00
N GLY A 269 -6.63 -1.70 -1.24
CA GLY A 269 -6.80 -3.04 -1.81
C GLY A 269 -5.48 -3.83 -1.91
N GLU A 270 -4.37 -3.18 -2.25
CA GLU A 270 -3.03 -3.79 -2.26
C GLU A 270 -2.52 -4.11 -0.85
N MET A 271 -2.73 -3.19 0.09
CA MET A 271 -2.42 -3.37 1.52
C MET A 271 -3.14 -4.60 2.10
N LEU A 272 -4.45 -4.70 1.87
CA LEU A 272 -5.28 -5.82 2.33
C LEU A 272 -4.88 -7.15 1.69
N ALA A 273 -4.41 -7.12 0.44
CA ALA A 273 -3.91 -8.31 -0.24
C ALA A 273 -2.65 -8.85 0.45
N LEU A 274 -1.68 -7.98 0.74
CA LEU A 274 -0.47 -8.35 1.48
C LEU A 274 -0.79 -8.90 2.87
N ALA A 275 -1.70 -8.25 3.58
CA ALA A 275 -2.19 -8.73 4.86
C ALA A 275 -2.79 -10.14 4.74
N ASN A 276 -3.49 -10.45 3.64
CA ASN A 276 -4.06 -11.77 3.39
C ASN A 276 -3.04 -12.82 2.90
N HIS A 277 -1.88 -12.39 2.39
CA HIS A 277 -0.73 -13.27 2.16
C HIS A 277 0.05 -13.59 3.43
N GLY A 278 -0.21 -12.86 4.52
CA GLY A 278 0.35 -13.12 5.85
C GLY A 278 1.46 -12.18 6.28
N VAL A 279 1.62 -11.06 5.57
CA VAL A 279 2.44 -9.94 6.03
C VAL A 279 1.84 -9.38 7.32
N ALA A 280 2.68 -9.26 8.34
CA ALA A 280 2.32 -8.88 9.70
C ALA A 280 2.49 -7.38 9.99
N ALA A 281 3.45 -6.74 9.31
CA ALA A 281 3.64 -5.30 9.37
C ALA A 281 4.15 -4.78 8.02
N LEU A 282 3.87 -3.52 7.75
CA LEU A 282 4.21 -2.84 6.50
C LEU A 282 5.15 -1.68 6.80
N ARG A 283 6.31 -1.66 6.16
CA ARG A 283 7.14 -0.46 6.07
C ARG A 283 6.50 0.48 5.06
N LEU A 284 5.92 1.58 5.52
CA LEU A 284 5.32 2.58 4.64
C LEU A 284 6.45 3.39 3.98
N ASP A 285 6.69 3.14 2.69
CA ASP A 285 7.78 3.79 1.97
C ASP A 285 7.37 5.18 1.49
N ALA A 286 8.27 6.16 1.64
CA ALA A 286 8.07 7.53 1.14
C ALA A 286 6.80 8.24 1.67
N VAL A 287 6.40 7.98 2.93
CA VAL A 287 5.19 8.56 3.57
C VAL A 287 5.10 10.08 3.47
N ALA A 288 6.23 10.79 3.53
CA ALA A 288 6.25 12.24 3.51
C ALA A 288 5.72 12.83 2.19
N PHE A 289 5.73 12.06 1.10
CA PHE A 289 5.57 12.58 -0.25
C PHE A 289 4.16 12.40 -0.82
N ILE A 290 3.26 11.65 -0.18
CA ILE A 290 2.02 11.19 -0.83
C ILE A 290 1.04 12.30 -1.22
N TRP A 291 1.15 13.50 -0.62
CA TRP A 291 0.29 14.64 -0.90
C TRP A 291 1.08 15.79 -1.53
N LYS A 292 0.51 16.43 -2.56
CA LYS A 292 1.18 17.51 -3.33
C LYS A 292 0.36 18.79 -3.25
N GLU A 293 1.01 19.89 -2.88
CA GLU A 293 0.38 21.21 -2.77
C GLU A 293 1.32 22.33 -3.25
N LYS A 294 0.81 23.20 -4.12
CA LYS A 294 1.59 24.29 -4.71
C LYS A 294 2.11 25.24 -3.64
N GLY A 295 3.34 25.72 -3.82
CA GLY A 295 3.98 26.64 -2.87
C GLY A 295 4.47 25.97 -1.58
N THR A 296 4.35 24.64 -1.46
CA THR A 296 4.88 23.86 -0.35
C THR A 296 6.03 22.95 -0.81
N PRO A 297 6.83 22.40 0.10
CA PRO A 297 7.82 21.37 -0.25
C PRO A 297 7.22 20.06 -0.77
N CYS A 298 5.90 19.85 -0.65
CA CYS A 298 5.24 18.56 -0.91
C CYS A 298 5.84 17.40 -0.09
N GLU A 299 6.32 17.73 1.11
CA GLU A 299 6.87 16.81 2.11
C GLU A 299 6.16 17.09 3.45
N ASN A 300 5.67 16.04 4.12
CA ASN A 300 5.07 16.11 5.46
C ASN A 300 3.87 17.07 5.57
N LEU A 301 3.04 17.13 4.53
CA LEU A 301 1.78 17.86 4.59
C LEU A 301 0.81 17.17 5.58
N PRO A 302 -0.11 17.93 6.21
CA PRO A 302 -1.13 17.37 7.09
C PRO A 302 -1.94 16.24 6.46
#